data_AF-X1GX57-F1
#
_entry.id   AF-X1GX57-F1
#
_cell.length_a   1.000
_cell.length_b   1.000
_cell.length_c   1.000
_cell.angle_alpha   90.00
_cell.angle_beta   90.00
_cell.angle_gamma   90.00
#
_symmetry.space_group_name_H-M   'P 1'
#
loop_
_entity.id
_entity.type
_entity.pdbx_description
1 polymer ?
#
loop_
_entity_poly.entity_id
_entity_poly.type
_entity_poly.pdbx_seq_one_letter_code
_entity_poly.pdbx_strand_id
1 'polypeptide(L)'
;MDWIGKIFRFIFKSFLTTAFIIFVVISGAVCGFLVFQNMFDVSDTVVPSVIGDELYIAQEILYDAGLKIYVSGEEFDERISRNKIITQDPAS
;
A
#
# COMPACT_ATOMS: atom_id res chain seq x y z
N MET A 1 -10.17 41.04 45.98
CA MET A 1 -10.60 41.07 44.55
C MET A 1 -10.01 39.86 43.80
N ASP A 2 -9.92 38.69 44.45
CA ASP A 2 -9.16 37.53 43.92
C ASP A 2 -10.01 36.52 43.15
N TRP A 3 -11.33 36.69 43.21
CA TRP A 3 -12.28 35.71 42.69
C TRP A 3 -12.37 35.75 41.16
N ILE A 4 -12.27 36.94 40.56
CA ILE A 4 -12.29 37.14 39.10
C ILE A 4 -11.08 36.47 38.43
N GLY A 5 -9.87 36.62 38.99
CA GLY A 5 -8.66 35.97 38.47
C GLY A 5 -8.69 34.44 38.58
N LYS A 6 -9.31 33.90 39.63
CA LYS A 6 -9.50 32.44 39.80
C LYS A 6 -10.47 31.87 38.76
N ILE A 7 -11.56 32.58 38.48
CA ILE A 7 -12.52 32.20 37.43
C ILE A 7 -11.88 32.27 36.05
N PHE A 8 -11.17 33.35 35.74
CA PHE A 8 -10.49 33.50 34.45
C PHE A 8 -9.47 32.39 34.22
N ARG A 9 -8.65 32.07 35.24
CA ARG A 9 -7.68 30.97 35.17
C ARG A 9 -8.35 29.60 34.99
N PHE A 10 -9.52 29.38 35.58
CA PHE A 10 -10.28 28.14 35.42
C PHE A 10 -10.83 27.99 34.00
N ILE A 11 -11.47 29.04 33.47
CA ILE A 11 -12.00 29.06 32.10
C ILE A 11 -10.86 28.89 31.08
N PHE A 12 -9.76 29.62 31.26
CA PHE A 12 -8.59 29.53 30.39
C PHE A 12 -7.98 28.13 30.42
N LYS A 13 -7.86 27.50 31.60
CA LYS A 13 -7.35 26.13 31.72
C LYS A 13 -8.26 25.13 31.02
N SER A 14 -9.59 25.27 31.17
CA SER A 14 -10.57 24.41 30.49
C SER A 14 -10.49 24.55 28.97
N PHE A 15 -10.41 25.79 28.48
CA PHE A 15 -10.25 26.08 27.05
C PHE A 15 -8.97 25.46 26.49
N LEU A 16 -7.85 25.60 27.22
CA LEU A 16 -6.57 25.05 26.83
C LEU A 16 -6.59 23.51 26.78
N THR A 17 -7.23 22.84 27.74
CA THR A 17 -7.41 21.38 27.69
C THR A 17 -8.26 20.92 26.52
N THR A 18 -9.36 21.62 26.22
CA THR A 18 -10.20 21.27 25.07
C THR A 18 -9.46 21.47 23.75
N ALA A 19 -8.74 22.59 23.60
CA ALA A 19 -7.91 22.85 22.43
C ALA A 19 -6.81 21.79 22.25
N PHE A 20 -6.19 21.36 23.35
CA PHE A 20 -5.19 20.29 23.33
C PHE A 20 -5.78 18.94 22.90
N ILE A 21 -6.98 18.57 23.40
CA ILE A 21 -7.66 17.35 22.97
C ILE A 21 -7.99 17.39 21.48
N ILE A 22 -8.52 18.51 21.00
CA ILE A 22 -8.82 18.71 19.57
C ILE A 22 -7.55 18.58 18.73
N PHE A 23 -6.45 19.21 19.18
CA PHE A 23 -5.16 19.11 18.50
C PHE A 23 -4.65 17.67 18.42
N VAL A 24 -4.76 16.89 19.50
CA VAL A 24 -4.37 15.48 19.52
C VAL A 24 -5.22 14.65 18.56
N VAL A 25 -6.53 14.88 18.51
CA VAL A 25 -7.44 14.17 17.60
C VAL A 25 -7.12 14.50 16.14
N ILE A 26 -6.92 15.79 15.82
CA ILE A 26 -6.56 16.22 14.46
C ILE A 26 -5.20 15.63 14.07
N SER A 27 -4.21 15.71 14.95
CA SER A 27 -2.88 15.13 14.73
C SER A 27 -2.96 13.62 14.46
N GLY A 28 -3.74 12.88 15.26
CA GLY A 28 -3.97 11.45 15.04
C GLY A 28 -4.64 11.15 13.70
N ALA A 29 -5.65 11.94 13.32
CA ALA A 29 -6.32 11.80 12.03
C ALA A 29 -5.38 12.09 10.85
N VAL A 30 -4.56 13.15 10.93
CA VAL A 30 -3.57 13.50 9.90
C VAL A 30 -2.51 12.41 9.78
N CYS A 31 -1.94 11.95 10.89
CA CYS A 31 -0.97 10.85 10.89
C CYS A 31 -1.58 9.57 10.29
N GLY A 32 -2.80 9.21 10.69
CA GLY A 32 -3.49 8.05 10.13
C GLY A 32 -3.74 8.18 8.62
N PHE A 33 -4.16 9.36 8.16
CA PHE A 33 -4.40 9.63 6.75
C PHE A 33 -3.11 9.55 5.91
N LEU A 34 -2.00 10.13 6.39
CA LEU A 34 -0.72 10.07 5.70
C LEU A 34 -0.18 8.64 5.58
N VAL A 35 -0.26 7.86 6.65
CA VAL A 35 0.12 6.44 6.62
C VAL A 35 -0.78 5.67 5.66
N PHE A 36 -2.10 5.89 5.72
CA PHE A 36 -3.05 5.24 4.83
C PHE A 36 -2.71 5.50 3.35
N GLN A 37 -2.46 6.76 2.95
CA GLN A 37 -2.10 7.07 1.57
C GLN A 37 -0.83 6.35 1.10
N ASN A 38 0.19 6.26 1.96
CA ASN A 38 1.44 5.58 1.61
C ASN A 38 1.32 4.05 1.53
N MET A 39 0.35 3.44 2.22
CA MET A 39 0.15 1.98 2.20
C MET A 39 -0.49 1.47 0.92
N PHE A 40 -1.22 2.32 0.18
CA PHE A 40 -1.90 1.95 -1.07
C PHE A 40 -1.23 2.53 -2.31
N ASP A 41 -0.12 3.25 -2.16
CA ASP A 41 0.71 3.69 -3.29
C ASP A 41 1.51 2.49 -3.80
N VAL A 42 0.92 1.74 -4.72
CA VAL A 42 1.60 0.65 -5.43
C VAL A 42 2.30 1.28 -6.62
N SER A 43 3.63 1.31 -6.59
CA SER A 43 4.42 1.79 -7.73
C SER A 43 4.13 0.95 -8.96
N ASP A 44 3.86 1.60 -10.09
CA ASP A 44 3.80 0.92 -11.39
C ASP A 44 5.12 0.17 -11.62
N THR A 45 5.03 -1.12 -11.95
CA THR A 45 6.18 -1.95 -12.30
C THR A 45 6.03 -2.45 -13.73
N VAL A 46 7.15 -2.56 -14.44
CA VAL A 46 7.17 -3.10 -15.80
C VAL A 46 6.98 -4.61 -15.71
N VAL A 47 6.04 -5.15 -16.47
CA VAL A 47 5.81 -6.59 -16.54
C VAL A 47 6.79 -7.19 -17.55
N PRO A 48 7.78 -7.98 -17.11
CA PRO A 48 8.71 -8.63 -18.04
C PRO A 48 7.96 -9.67 -18.88
N SER A 49 8.41 -9.85 -20.12
CA SER A 49 7.93 -10.95 -20.95
C SER A 49 8.57 -12.26 -20.47
N VAL A 50 7.75 -13.27 -20.20
CA VAL A 50 8.19 -14.61 -19.78
C VAL A 50 7.71 -15.71 -20.73
N ILE A 51 7.19 -15.33 -21.91
CA ILE A 51 6.71 -16.28 -22.93
C ILE A 51 7.88 -17.14 -23.42
N GLY A 52 7.73 -18.45 -23.36
CA GLY A 52 8.74 -19.43 -23.76
C GLY A 52 9.72 -19.83 -22.65
N ASP A 53 9.69 -19.16 -21.51
CA ASP A 53 10.48 -19.54 -20.33
C ASP A 53 9.86 -20.76 -19.64
N GLU A 54 10.69 -21.52 -18.94
CA GLU A 54 10.21 -22.56 -18.04
C GLU A 54 9.48 -21.95 -16.84
N LEU A 55 8.44 -22.62 -16.34
CA LEU A 55 7.62 -22.10 -15.24
C LEU A 55 8.44 -21.61 -14.03
N TYR A 56 9.49 -22.33 -13.65
CA TYR A 56 10.35 -21.96 -12.53
C TYR A 56 11.17 -20.68 -12.81
N ILE A 57 11.70 -20.54 -14.03
CA ILE A 57 12.47 -19.36 -14.45
C ILE A 57 11.56 -18.14 -14.55
N ALA A 58 10.37 -18.29 -15.15
CA ALA A 58 9.36 -17.25 -15.22
C ALA A 58 8.96 -16.76 -13.82
N GLN A 59 8.84 -17.68 -12.85
CA GLN A 59 8.52 -17.34 -11.47
C GLN A 59 9.64 -16.52 -10.81
N GLU A 60 10.90 -16.86 -11.03
CA GLU A 60 12.06 -16.13 -10.51
C GLU A 60 12.12 -14.70 -11.10
N ILE A 61 12.02 -14.58 -12.44
CA ILE A 61 12.01 -13.28 -13.14
C ILE A 61 10.90 -12.36 -12.63
N LEU A 62 9.69 -12.89 -12.48
CA LEU A 62 8.55 -12.10 -11.99
C LEU A 62 8.73 -11.73 -10.51
N TYR A 63 9.25 -12.64 -9.68
CA TYR A 63 9.47 -12.35 -8.27
C TYR A 63 10.51 -11.25 -8.06
N ASP A 64 11.59 -11.26 -8.84
CA ASP A 64 12.61 -10.22 -8.83
C ASP A 64 12.06 -8.86 -9.28
N ALA A 65 11.03 -8.87 -10.15
CA ALA A 65 10.28 -7.67 -10.55
C ALA A 65 9.20 -7.23 -9.54
N GLY A 66 9.09 -7.91 -8.39
CA GLY A 66 8.06 -7.65 -7.37
C GLY A 66 6.66 -8.16 -7.74
N LEU A 67 6.57 -9.00 -8.77
CA LEU A 67 5.34 -9.59 -9.29
C LEU A 67 5.15 -11.01 -8.80
N LYS A 68 3.91 -11.50 -8.86
CA LYS A 68 3.57 -12.88 -8.51
C LYS A 68 2.83 -13.53 -9.68
N ILE A 69 3.28 -14.73 -10.06
CA ILE A 69 2.62 -15.52 -11.10
C ILE A 69 1.38 -16.23 -10.55
N TYR A 70 0.33 -16.27 -11.37
CA TYR A 70 -0.84 -17.12 -11.18
C TYR A 70 -1.02 -17.97 -12.44
N VAL A 71 -0.97 -19.29 -12.32
CA VAL A 71 -1.13 -20.21 -13.45
C VAL A 71 -2.62 -20.40 -13.70
N SER A 72 -3.10 -19.92 -14.85
CA SER A 72 -4.51 -20.03 -15.27
C SER A 72 -4.90 -21.44 -15.69
N GLY A 73 -3.95 -22.22 -16.22
CA GLY A 73 -4.16 -23.60 -16.66
C GLY A 73 -2.97 -24.15 -17.44
N GLU A 74 -3.13 -25.37 -17.95
CA GLU A 74 -2.18 -26.01 -18.87
C GLU A 74 -2.85 -26.21 -20.23
N GLU A 75 -2.16 -25.81 -21.30
CA GLU A 75 -2.63 -25.95 -22.67
C GLU A 75 -1.59 -26.67 -23.52
N PHE A 76 -2.06 -27.35 -24.58
CA PHE A 76 -1.18 -28.01 -25.54
C PHE A 76 -0.89 -27.06 -26.70
N ASP A 77 0.40 -26.84 -26.96
CA ASP A 77 0.90 -26.11 -28.13
C ASP A 77 2.00 -26.94 -28.80
N GLU A 78 1.88 -27.21 -30.10
CA GLU A 78 2.85 -28.01 -30.87
C GLU A 78 4.22 -27.30 -31.03
N ARG A 79 4.25 -25.97 -30.88
CA ARG A 79 5.43 -25.13 -31.09
C ARG A 79 6.21 -24.90 -29.81
N ILE A 80 5.59 -25.11 -28.66
CA ILE A 80 6.19 -24.83 -27.34
C ILE A 80 6.37 -26.13 -26.57
N SER A 81 7.58 -26.33 -26.03
CA SER A 81 7.87 -27.52 -25.23
C SER A 81 7.08 -27.52 -23.91
N ARG A 82 6.84 -28.72 -23.37
CA ARG A 82 6.14 -28.90 -22.09
C ARG A 82 6.73 -28.02 -20.99
N ASN A 83 5.86 -27.51 -20.11
CA ASN A 83 6.20 -26.75 -18.91
C ASN A 83 6.83 -25.37 -19.18
N LYS A 84 6.56 -24.81 -20.36
CA LYS A 84 6.92 -23.44 -20.73
C LYS A 84 5.68 -22.57 -20.83
N ILE A 85 5.87 -21.27 -20.59
CA ILE A 85 4.79 -20.29 -20.70
C ILE A 85 4.42 -20.09 -22.17
N ILE A 86 3.14 -20.27 -22.48
CA ILE A 86 2.59 -20.13 -23.85
C ILE A 86 2.01 -18.72 -24.03
N THR A 87 1.32 -18.22 -23.00
CA THR A 87 0.65 -16.92 -22.98
C THR A 87 0.83 -16.25 -21.62
N GLN A 88 0.78 -14.92 -21.60
CA GLN A 88 0.78 -14.13 -20.37
C GLN A 88 -0.28 -13.02 -20.46
N ASP A 89 -0.87 -12.68 -19.32
CA ASP A 89 -1.76 -11.55 -19.12
C ASP A 89 -1.50 -10.96 -17.72
N PRO A 90 -1.14 -9.68 -17.59
CA PRO A 90 -0.95 -8.68 -18.65
C PRO A 90 0.21 -9.00 -19.62
N ALA A 91 0.03 -8.58 -20.87
CA ALA A 91 1.12 -8.51 -21.83
C ALA A 91 2.14 -7.44 -21.41
N SER A 92 3.42 -7.69 -21.70
CA SER A 92 4.54 -6.76 -21.43
C SER A 92 4.42 -5.45 -22.18
#